data_AF-L1QCX3-F1
#
_entry.id   AF-L1QCX3-F1
#
_cell.length_a   1.000
_cell.length_b   1.000
_cell.length_c   1.000
_cell.angle_alpha   90.00
_cell.angle_beta   90.00
_cell.angle_gamma   90.00
#
_symmetry.space_group_name_H-M   'P 1'
#
loop_
_entity.id
_entity.type
_entity.pdbx_description
1 polymer ?
#
loop_
_entity_poly.entity_id
_entity_poly.type
_entity_poly.pdbx_seq_one_letter_code
_entity_poly.pdbx_strand_id
1 'polypeptide(L)' 'MSIYVLKNYVEECLKKGIEPTFEGLNIFYKEKVLNQGVKI' A
#
# COMPACT_ATOMS: atom_id res chain seq x y z
N MET A 1 -8.34 -0.09 -6.98
CA MET A 1 -7.26 -0.66 -6.15
C MET A 1 -7.63 -2.10 -5.86
N SER A 2 -6.74 -3.08 -6.08
CA SER A 2 -7.06 -4.50 -5.84
C SER A 2 -6.90 -4.86 -4.37
N ILE A 3 -7.55 -5.96 -3.93
CA ILE A 3 -7.40 -6.52 -2.57
C ILE A 3 -5.94 -6.83 -2.23
N TYR A 4 -5.11 -7.16 -3.24
CA TYR A 4 -3.69 -7.46 -3.08
C TYR A 4 -2.87 -6.23 -2.68
N VAL A 5 -3.20 -5.04 -3.20
CA VAL A 5 -2.55 -3.79 -2.78
C VAL A 5 -2.87 -3.50 -1.31
N LEU A 6 -4.14 -3.68 -0.93
CA LEU A 6 -4.59 -3.51 0.45
C LEU A 6 -3.86 -4.46 1.40
N LYS A 7 -3.78 -5.74 1.05
CA LYS A 7 -3.02 -6.74 1.81
C LYS A 7 -1.56 -6.34 1.97
N ASN A 8 -0.89 -5.98 0.88
CA ASN A 8 0.53 -5.65 0.90
C ASN A 8 0.83 -4.40 1.75
N TYR A 9 -0.03 -3.37 1.63
CA TYR A 9 0.04 -2.18 2.47
C TYR A 9 -0.13 -2.50 3.95
N VAL A 10 -1.18 -3.26 4.31
CA VAL A 10 -1.45 -3.62 5.71
C VAL A 10 -0.33 -4.47 6.30
N GLU A 11 0.24 -5.42 5.55
CA GLU A 11 1.38 -6.21 6.00
C GLU A 11 2.62 -5.35 6.26
N GLU A 12 2.89 -4.32 5.44
CA GLU A 12 3.98 -3.38 5.71
C GLU A 12 3.73 -2.53 6.96
N CYS A 13 2.50 -2.06 7.16
CA CYS A 13 2.11 -1.30 8.36
C CYS A 13 2.33 -2.15 9.63
N LEU A 14 1.85 -3.40 9.62
CA LEU A 14 2.02 -4.32 10.75
C LEU A 14 3.50 -4.60 11.06
N LYS A 15 4.33 -4.83 10.05
CA LYS A 15 5.79 -5.06 10.24
C LYS A 15 6.50 -3.85 10.85
N LYS A 16 6.03 -2.64 10.54
CA LYS A 16 6.59 -1.38 11.04
C LYS A 16 5.96 -0.92 12.36
N GLY A 17 4.95 -1.64 12.88
CA GLY A 17 4.24 -1.28 14.11
C GLY A 17 3.42 0.00 13.98
N ILE A 18 3.00 0.36 12.75
CA ILE A 18 2.19 1.54 12.46
C ILE A 18 0.76 1.12 12.16
N GLU A 19 -0.19 1.94 12.59
CA GLU A 19 -1.59 1.74 12.26
C GLU A 19 -1.86 2.08 10.78
N PRO A 20 -2.52 1.17 10.02
CA PRO A 20 -2.85 1.44 8.63
C PRO A 20 -3.97 2.48 8.52
N THR A 21 -3.70 3.59 7.84
CA THR A 21 -4.69 4.64 7.56
C THR A 21 -5.07 4.69 6.08
N PHE A 22 -6.25 5.26 5.77
CA PHE A 22 -6.67 5.50 4.38
C PHE A 22 -5.72 6.45 3.64
N GLU A 23 -5.20 7.45 4.32
CA GLU A 23 -4.26 8.41 3.71
C GLU A 23 -2.92 7.75 3.39
N GLY A 24 -2.41 6.92 4.30
CA GLY A 24 -1.21 6.11 4.04
C GLY A 24 -1.42 5.10 2.89
N LEU A 25 -2.61 4.50 2.77
CA LEU A 25 -2.93 3.61 1.64
C LEU A 25 -2.93 4.36 0.31
N ASN A 26 -3.48 5.58 0.28
CA ASN A 26 -3.50 6.42 -0.92
C ASN A 26 -2.08 6.81 -1.35
N ILE A 27 -1.22 7.17 -0.41
CA ILE A 27 0.20 7.46 -0.66
C ILE A 27 0.92 6.20 -1.17
N PHE A 28 0.78 5.08 -0.47
CA PHE A 28 1.37 3.79 -0.85
C PHE A 28 0.99 3.39 -2.27
N TYR A 29 -0.30 3.51 -2.63
CA TYR A 29 -0.76 3.21 -3.97
C TYR A 29 -0.15 4.12 -5.03
N LYS A 30 -0.07 5.43 -4.77
CA LYS A 30 0.53 6.39 -5.71
C LYS A 30 2.03 6.13 -5.91
N GLU A 31 2.76 5.88 -4.83
CA GLU A 31 4.21 5.70 -4.88
C GLU A 31 4.64 4.34 -5.42
N LYS A 32 3.95 3.26 -5.02
CA LYS A 32 4.37 1.88 -5.31
C LYS A 32 3.65 1.26 -6.50
N VAL A 33 2.42 1.68 -6.79
CA VAL A 33 1.64 1.08 -7.89
C VAL A 33 1.66 1.98 -9.12
N LEU A 34 1.41 3.27 -8.97
CA LEU A 34 1.37 4.20 -10.11
C LEU A 34 2.77 4.59 -10.58
N ASN A 35 3.70 4.91 -9.67
CA ASN A 35 5.03 5.40 -10.05
C ASN A 35 6.05 4.29 -10.38
N GLN A 36 5.82 3.04 -9.98
CA GLN A 36 6.76 1.94 -10.28
C GLN A 36 6.38 1.14 -11.53
N GLY A 37 5.31 1.48 -12.25
CA GLY A 37 4.91 0.75 -13.46
C GLY A 37 4.73 -0.76 -13.21
N VAL A 38 4.35 -1.15 -11.98
CA VAL A 38 4.17 -2.55 -11.61
C VAL A 38 2.97 -3.06 -12.40
N LYS A 39 3.27 -3.80 -13.47
CA LYS A 39 2.29 -4.65 -14.16
C LYS A 39 1.80 -5.68 -13.14
N ILE A 40 0.58 -5.47 -12.69
CA ILE A 40 -0.21 -6.45 -11.94
C ILE A 40 -0.52 -7.64 -12.84
#